data_AF-A0A929WFN3-F1
#
_entry.id   AF-A0A929WFN3-F1
#
_cell.length_a   1.000
_cell.length_b   1.000
_cell.length_c   1.000
_cell.angle_alpha   90.00
_cell.angle_beta   90.00
_cell.angle_gamma   90.00
#
_symmetry.space_group_name_H-M   'P 1'
#
loop_
_entity.id
_entity.type
_entity.pdbx_description
1 polymer ?
#
loop_
_entity_poly.entity_id
_entity_poly.type
_entity_poly.pdbx_seq_one_letter_code
_entity_poly.pdbx_strand_id
1 'polypeptide(L)'
;MARSVVDVATYILERTDTITTMKLQKLAFYSQALHLVNNGTPLFPEDFQAWRGGPVAPELYALHRGKFLIRPGELGNAGTSEGLTEEERTLIA
;
A
#
# COMPACT_ATOMS: atom_id res chain seq x y z
N MET A 1 0.99 11.12 -12.55
CA MET A 1 2.01 10.05 -12.50
C MET A 1 1.28 8.73 -12.28
N ALA A 2 1.83 7.61 -12.73
CA ALA A 2 1.25 6.30 -12.42
C ALA A 2 1.35 6.04 -10.92
N ARG A 3 0.27 5.51 -10.32
CA ARG A 3 0.20 5.18 -8.89
C ARG A 3 0.98 3.90 -8.65
N SER A 4 1.77 3.86 -7.58
CA SER A 4 2.46 2.66 -7.11
C SER A 4 1.82 2.14 -5.82
N VAL A 5 2.06 0.86 -5.53
CA VAL A 5 1.77 0.28 -4.21
C VAL A 5 2.44 1.06 -3.07
N VAL A 6 3.57 1.72 -3.36
CA VAL A 6 4.32 2.53 -2.39
C VAL A 6 3.59 3.84 -2.08
N ASP A 7 3.01 4.51 -3.08
CA ASP A 7 2.22 5.73 -2.87
C ASP A 7 1.00 5.47 -1.98
N VAL A 8 0.30 4.35 -2.25
CA VAL A 8 -0.83 3.90 -1.43
C VAL A 8 -0.37 3.53 -0.02
N ALA A 9 0.75 2.80 0.11
CA ALA A 9 1.30 2.45 1.42
C ALA A 9 1.73 3.67 2.23
N THR A 10 2.32 4.68 1.58
CA THR A 10 2.66 5.97 2.22
C THR A 10 1.41 6.65 2.75
N TYR A 11 0.34 6.73 1.94
CA TYR A 11 -0.94 7.31 2.38
C TYR A 11 -1.58 6.54 3.55
N ILE A 12 -1.50 5.20 3.54
CA ILE A 12 -1.97 4.37 4.66
C ILE A 12 -1.23 4.72 5.95
N LEU A 13 0.10 4.88 5.90
CA LEU A 13 0.89 5.20 7.08
C LEU A 13 0.58 6.60 7.61
N GLU A 14 0.41 7.59 6.74
CA GLU A 14 -0.02 8.94 7.10
C GLU A 14 -1.32 8.95 7.93
N ARG A 15 -2.19 7.95 7.75
CA ARG A 15 -3.48 7.81 8.45
C ARG A 15 -3.47 6.88 9.66
N THR A 16 -2.60 5.87 9.68
CA THR A 16 -2.66 4.77 10.65
C THR A 16 -1.53 4.77 11.68
N ASP A 17 -0.58 5.72 11.57
CA ASP A 17 0.64 5.80 12.39
C ASP A 17 1.44 4.48 12.29
N THR A 18 2.02 4.02 13.40
CA THR A 18 2.90 2.85 13.46
C THR A 18 2.07 1.57 13.42
N ILE A 19 2.27 0.76 12.38
CA ILE A 19 1.58 -0.52 12.19
C ILE A 19 2.56 -1.66 11.92
N THR A 20 2.08 -2.90 11.97
CA THR A 20 2.90 -4.04 11.55
C THR A 20 3.09 -4.02 10.03
N THR A 21 4.26 -4.45 9.56
CA THR A 21 4.57 -4.52 8.13
C THR A 21 3.60 -5.42 7.35
N MET A 22 3.10 -6.49 7.99
CA MET A 22 2.07 -7.34 7.41
C MET A 22 0.68 -6.70 7.36
N LYS A 23 0.33 -5.84 8.34
CA LYS A 23 -0.92 -5.07 8.26
C LYS A 23 -0.87 -4.10 7.09
N LEU A 24 0.26 -3.42 6.87
CA LEU A 24 0.46 -2.55 5.72
C LEU A 24 0.25 -3.29 4.38
N GLN A 25 0.85 -4.47 4.22
CA GLN A 25 0.66 -5.32 3.03
C GLN A 25 -0.82 -5.69 2.80
N LYS A 26 -1.53 -6.07 3.86
CA LYS A 26 -2.96 -6.40 3.76
C LYS A 26 -3.82 -5.20 3.39
N LEU A 27 -3.55 -4.03 3.97
CA LEU A 27 -4.29 -2.81 3.65
C LEU A 27 -4.11 -2.42 2.18
N ALA A 28 -2.86 -2.43 1.68
CA ALA A 28 -2.58 -2.16 0.27
C ALA A 28 -3.30 -3.17 -0.66
N PHE A 29 -3.31 -4.46 -0.30
CA PHE A 29 -4.04 -5.49 -1.05
C PHE A 29 -5.56 -5.21 -1.09
N TYR A 30 -6.16 -4.87 0.05
CA TYR A 30 -7.58 -4.57 0.09
C TYR A 30 -7.93 -3.29 -0.67
N SER A 31 -7.08 -2.26 -0.65
CA SER A 31 -7.27 -1.06 -1.47
C SER A 31 -7.27 -1.39 -2.97
N GLN A 32 -6.33 -2.21 -3.45
CA GLN A 32 -6.31 -2.67 -4.84
C GLN A 32 -7.59 -3.46 -5.19
N ALA A 33 -7.98 -4.40 -4.33
CA ALA A 33 -9.16 -5.23 -4.56
C ALA A 33 -10.46 -4.41 -4.59
N LEU A 34 -10.63 -3.47 -3.65
CA LEU A 34 -11.80 -2.58 -3.62
C LEU A 34 -11.86 -1.68 -4.85
N HIS A 35 -10.74 -1.09 -5.26
CA HIS A 35 -10.71 -0.25 -6.47
C HIS A 35 -11.02 -1.07 -7.72
N LEU A 36 -10.50 -2.30 -7.82
CA LEU A 36 -10.79 -3.19 -8.94
C LEU A 36 -12.29 -3.55 -9.00
N VAL A 37 -12.92 -3.82 -7.85
CA VAL A 37 -14.35 -4.13 -7.77
C VAL A 37 -15.21 -2.92 -8.15
N ASN A 38 -14.82 -1.72 -7.70
CA ASN A 38 -15.63 -0.52 -7.89
C ASN A 38 -15.45 0.12 -9.28
N ASN A 39 -14.21 0.16 -9.77
CA ASN A 39 -13.84 0.94 -10.96
C ASN A 39 -13.47 0.04 -12.15
N GLY A 40 -13.42 -1.29 -11.96
CA GLY A 40 -13.06 -2.26 -13.01
C GLY A 40 -11.60 -2.16 -13.48
N THR A 41 -10.77 -1.38 -12.80
CA THR A 41 -9.36 -1.15 -13.13
C THR A 41 -8.49 -1.23 -11.88
N PRO A 42 -7.21 -1.63 -12.00
CA PRO A 42 -6.29 -1.66 -10.86
C PRO A 42 -6.00 -0.23 -10.34
N LEU A 43 -5.82 -0.10 -9.02
CA LEU A 43 -5.40 1.15 -8.38
C LEU A 43 -3.93 1.45 -8.68
N PHE A 44 -3.10 0.41 -8.70
CA PHE A 44 -1.68 0.45 -9.03
C PHE A 44 -1.26 -0.83 -9.78
N PRO A 45 -0.15 -0.82 -10.53
CA PRO A 45 0.23 -1.93 -11.41
C PRO A 45 0.94 -3.09 -10.71
N GLU A 46 1.45 -2.93 -9.49
CA GLU A 46 2.17 -3.99 -8.78
C GLU A 46 1.26 -5.15 -8.36
N ASP A 47 1.80 -6.37 -8.49
CA ASP A 47 1.11 -7.61 -8.16
C ASP A 47 1.37 -8.08 -6.73
N PHE A 48 0.45 -8.89 -6.21
CA PHE A 48 0.60 -9.56 -4.93
C PHE A 48 0.89 -11.05 -5.11
N GLN A 49 1.83 -11.54 -4.31
CA GLN A 49 2.14 -12.96 -4.20
C GLN A 49 1.46 -13.57 -2.96
N ALA A 50 0.96 -14.79 -3.10
CA ALA A 50 0.37 -15.54 -1.99
C ALA A 50 1.45 -16.15 -1.09
N TRP A 51 1.90 -15.42 -0.07
CA TRP A 51 2.87 -15.91 0.91
C TRP A 51 2.16 -16.54 2.12
N ARG A 52 2.91 -17.25 2.97
CA ARG A 52 2.36 -17.93 4.17
C ARG A 52 1.60 -16.99 5.11
N GLY A 53 1.99 -15.72 5.18
CA GLY A 53 1.38 -14.70 6.06
C GLY A 53 0.23 -13.90 5.44
N GLY A 54 -0.08 -14.15 4.16
CA GLY A 54 -1.05 -13.38 3.38
C GLY A 54 -0.45 -12.82 2.09
N PRO A 55 -1.20 -11.96 1.39
CA PRO A 55 -0.74 -11.32 0.17
C PRO A 55 0.44 -10.39 0.46
N VAL A 56 1.48 -10.45 -0.37
CA VAL A 56 2.67 -9.60 -0.27
C VAL A 56 3.00 -9.04 -1.65
N ALA A 57 3.06 -7.71 -1.75
CA ALA A 57 3.69 -7.03 -2.88
C ALA A 57 5.22 -7.03 -2.65
N PRO A 58 6.02 -7.73 -3.47
CA PRO A 58 7.47 -7.82 -3.30
C PRO A 58 8.18 -6.46 -3.29
N GLU A 59 7.71 -5.52 -4.12
CA GLU A 59 8.22 -4.16 -4.25
C GLU A 59 8.06 -3.41 -2.92
N LEU A 60 6.88 -3.48 -2.31
CA LEU A 60 6.63 -2.91 -0.99
C LEU A 60 7.42 -3.64 0.11
N TYR A 61 7.52 -4.98 0.02
CA TYR A 61 8.26 -5.77 1.01
C TYR A 61 9.74 -5.41 1.04
N ALA A 62 10.35 -5.13 -0.11
CA ALA A 62 11.76 -4.75 -0.20
C ALA A 62 12.10 -3.51 0.65
N LEU A 63 11.14 -2.59 0.85
CA LEU A 63 11.31 -1.36 1.61
C LEU A 63 11.27 -1.54 3.12
N HIS A 64 10.61 -2.59 3.62
CA HIS A 64 10.42 -2.82 5.05
C HIS A 64 10.90 -4.18 5.55
N ARG A 65 11.51 -4.99 4.67
CA ARG A 65 12.10 -6.29 5.01
C ARG A 65 13.00 -6.20 6.25
N GLY A 66 12.85 -7.17 7.14
CA GLY A 66 13.56 -7.21 8.42
C GLY A 66 12.95 -6.35 9.52
N LYS A 67 11.90 -5.57 9.24
CA LYS A 67 11.14 -4.82 10.25
C LYS A 67 9.82 -5.52 10.58
N PHE A 68 9.49 -5.54 11.87
CA PHE A 68 8.17 -5.98 12.34
C PHE A 68 7.14 -4.84 12.32
N LEU A 69 7.57 -3.64 12.71
CA LEU A 69 6.79 -2.41 12.69
C LEU A 69 7.34 -1.44 11.66
N ILE A 70 6.45 -0.60 11.13
CA ILE A 70 6.80 0.47 10.21
C ILE A 70 6.02 1.73 10.58
N ARG A 71 6.69 2.88 10.46
CA ARG A 71 6.16 4.21 10.81
C ARG A 71 6.02 5.10 9.57
N PRO A 72 5.24 6.19 9.66
CA PRO A 72 5.26 7.24 8.64
C PRO A 72 6.69 7.69 8.33
N GLY A 73 7.04 7.80 7.05
CA GLY A 73 8.37 8.18 6.58
C GLY A 73 9.41 7.05 6.54
N GLU A 74 9.12 5.85 7.06
CA GLU A 74 10.08 4.73 7.06
C GLU A 74 10.10 3.89 5.76
N LEU A 75 9.26 4.21 4.78
CA LEU A 75 9.30 3.65 3.41
C LEU A 75 10.37 4.33 2.52
N GLY A 76 11.10 5.31 3.06
CA GLY A 76 12.08 6.11 2.31
C GLY A 76 11.43 7.11 1.36
N ASN A 77 12.21 7.69 0.45
CA ASN A 77 11.73 8.64 -0.58
C ASN A 77 11.11 7.91 -1.80
N ALA A 78 10.60 6.70 -1.61
CA ALA A 78 10.21 5.79 -2.69
C ALA A 78 8.78 6.01 -3.20
N GLY A 79 7.97 6.83 -2.52
CA GLY A 79 6.61 7.17 -2.94
C GLY A 79 6.09 8.44 -2.30
N THR A 80 5.01 8.99 -2.85
CA THR A 80 4.30 10.18 -2.37
C THR A 80 2.79 9.96 -2.47
N SER A 81 2.04 10.37 -1.44
CA SER A 81 0.58 10.29 -1.49
C SER A 81 -0.04 11.38 -2.37
N GLU A 82 0.72 12.36 -2.87
CA GLU A 82 0.23 13.50 -3.66
C GLU A 82 -0.46 13.11 -4.97
N GLY A 83 -0.15 11.93 -5.52
CA GLY A 83 -0.73 11.42 -6.77
C GLY A 83 -2.13 10.80 -6.65
N LEU A 84 -2.67 10.61 -5.44
CA LEU A 84 -3.97 9.99 -5.19
C LEU A 84 -5.11 11.00 -5.33
N THR A 85 -6.18 10.62 -6.04
CA THR A 85 -7.42 11.42 -6.13
C THR A 85 -8.23 11.32 -4.83
N GLU A 86 -9.17 12.23 -4.62
CA GLU A 86 -10.05 12.20 -3.44
C GLU A 86 -10.90 10.94 -3.35
N GLU A 87 -11.33 10.39 -4.49
CA GLU A 87 -12.05 9.12 -4.56
C GLU A 87 -11.18 7.98 -4.02
N GLU A 88 -9.91 7.93 -4.41
CA GLU A 88 -8.96 6.89 -3.99
C GLU A 88 -8.59 7.03 -2.52
N ARG A 89 -8.40 8.26 -2.06
CA ARG A 89 -8.17 8.56 -0.64
C ARG A 89 -9.34 8.11 0.23
N THR A 90 -10.57 8.28 -0.27
CA THR A 90 -11.79 7.85 0.43
C THR A 90 -11.89 6.32 0.46
N LEU A 91 -11.46 5.65 -0.60
CA LEU A 91 -11.45 4.18 -0.70
C LEU A 91 -10.39 3.53 0.19
N ILE A 92 -9.22 4.15 0.31
CA ILE A 92 -8.15 3.68 1.18
C ILE A 92 -8.53 3.99 2.63
N ALA A 93 -9.06 2.99 3.36
CA ALA A 93 -9.52 3.12 4.74
C ALA A 93 -8.42 2.87 5.78
#